data_AF-A0A7X9EU10-F1
#
_entry.id   AF-A0A7X9EU10-F1
#
_cell.length_a   1.000
_cell.length_b   1.000
_cell.length_c   1.000
_cell.angle_alpha   90.00
_cell.angle_beta   90.00
_cell.angle_gamma   90.00
#
_symmetry.space_group_name_H-M   'P 1'
#
loop_
_entity.id
_entity.type
_entity.pdbx_description
1 polymer ?
#
loop_
_entity_poly.entity_id
_entity_poly.type
_entity_poly.pdbx_seq_one_letter_code
_entity_poly.pdbx_strand_id
1 'polypeptide(L)' 'MIWLIIARCILSFVRHDPYQPIIRFVYDMTEPIMAPFRRLLPTAGGIDFSPILAVLAIQYAVQPILLWLVRTIL' A
#
# COMPACT_ATOMS: atom_id res chain seq x y z
N MET A 1 1.55 14.44 2.10
CA MET A 1 2.55 13.56 1.46
C MET A 1 2.31 12.09 1.79
N ILE A 2 2.36 11.67 3.06
CA ILE A 2 2.10 10.27 3.49
C ILE A 2 0.78 9.71 2.95
N TRP A 3 -0.33 10.45 3.07
CA TRP A 3 -1.63 10.03 2.55
C TRP A 3 -1.66 9.82 1.03
N LEU A 4 -0.85 10.56 0.26
CA LEU A 4 -0.76 10.39 -1.19
C LEU A 4 0.02 9.12 -1.56
N ILE A 5 1.04 8.76 -0.77
CA ILE A 5 1.78 7.50 -0.96
C ILE A 5 0.88 6.31 -0.63
N ILE A 6 0.09 6.40 0.45
CA ILE A 6 -0.91 5.39 0.81
C ILE A 6 -1.96 5.28 -0.31
N ALA A 7 -2.47 6.42 -0.82
CA ALA A 7 -3.41 6.42 -1.94
C ALA A 7 -2.82 5.80 -3.21
N ARG A 8 -1.57 6.12 -3.57
CA ARG A 8 -0.85 5.51 -4.71
C ARG A 8 -0.66 4.00 -4.54
N CYS A 9 -0.41 3.55 -3.32
CA CYS A 9 -0.32 2.13 -2.98
C CYS A 9 -1.68 1.44 -3.13
N ILE A 10 -2.76 2.04 -2.65
CA ILE A 10 -4.13 1.51 -2.85
C ILE A 10 -4.48 1.47 -4.34
N LEU A 11 -4.15 2.53 -5.08
CA LEU A 11 -4.37 2.60 -6.52
C LEU A 11 -3.57 1.54 -7.28
N SER A 12 -2.35 1.16 -6.86
CA SER A 12 -1.61 0.08 -7.54
C SER A 12 -2.30 -1.29 -7.42
N PHE A 13 -3.19 -1.48 -6.44
CA PHE A 13 -3.93 -2.72 -6.24
C PHE A 13 -5.25 -2.82 -7.01
N VAL A 14 -5.77 -1.69 -7.49
CA VAL A 14 -7.05 -1.63 -8.22
C VAL A 14 -6.77 -1.20 -9.65
N ARG A 15 -7.32 -1.90 -10.64
CA ARG A 15 -7.27 -1.44 -12.03
C ARG A 15 -7.95 -0.08 -12.13
N HIS A 16 -7.18 0.92 -12.52
CA HIS A 16 -7.62 2.29 -12.62
C HIS A 16 -7.16 2.90 -13.93
N ASP A 17 -7.87 3.94 -14.39
CA ASP A 17 -7.51 4.65 -15.61
C ASP A 17 -6.44 5.73 -15.28
N PRO A 18 -5.21 5.60 -15.79
CA PRO A 18 -4.13 6.55 -15.53
C PRO A 18 -4.36 7.94 -16.15
N TYR A 19 -5.36 8.09 -17.02
CA TYR A 19 -5.75 9.38 -17.61
C TYR A 19 -6.71 10.17 -16.71
N GLN A 20 -7.25 9.58 -15.65
CA GLN A 20 -8.08 10.32 -14.70
C GLN A 20 -7.25 11.39 -13.97
N PRO A 21 -7.71 12.66 -13.93
CA PRO A 21 -6.95 13.79 -13.38
C PRO A 21 -6.49 13.59 -11.93
N ILE A 22 -7.35 12.99 -11.09
CA ILE A 22 -7.09 12.76 -9.66
C ILE A 22 -5.98 11.72 -9.48
N ILE A 23 -5.99 10.66 -10.29
CA ILE A 23 -4.96 9.62 -10.25
C ILE A 23 -3.63 10.20 -10.71
N ARG A 24 -3.62 10.91 -11.85
CA ARG A 24 -2.42 11.57 -12.35
C ARG A 24 -1.81 12.51 -11.30
N PHE A 25 -2.65 13.30 -10.62
CA PHE A 25 -2.22 14.17 -9.54
C PHE A 25 -1.52 13.40 -8.40
N VAL A 26 -2.09 12.28 -7.95
CA VAL A 26 -1.49 11.44 -6.90
C VAL A 26 -0.14 10.88 -7.33
N TYR A 27 -0.02 10.42 -8.57
CA TYR A 27 1.23 9.89 -9.12
C TYR A 27 2.29 10.98 -9.28
N ASP A 28 1.95 12.11 -9.86
CA ASP A 28 2.88 13.23 -10.10
C ASP A 28 3.41 13.82 -8.78
N MET A 29 2.55 13.97 -7.77
CA MET A 29 2.95 14.48 -6.45
C MET A 29 3.84 13.52 -5.67
N THR A 30 3.73 12.21 -5.91
CA THR A 30 4.51 11.19 -5.21
C THR A 30 5.74 10.74 -6.00
N GLU A 31 5.85 11.12 -7.28
CA GLU A 31 6.94 10.70 -8.17
C GLU A 31 8.34 11.13 -7.71
N PRO A 32 8.58 12.35 -7.21
CA PRO A 32 9.91 12.75 -6.74
C PRO A 32 10.43 11.86 -5.60
N ILE A 33 9.50 11.37 -4.77
CA ILE A 33 9.80 10.50 -3.64
C ILE A 33 9.97 9.06 -4.12
N MET A 34 9.11 8.58 -5.03
CA MET A 34 9.11 7.19 -5.52
C MET A 34 10.22 6.89 -6.55
N ALA A 35 10.69 7.90 -7.29
CA ALA A 35 11.70 7.77 -8.34
C ALA A 35 13.02 7.09 -7.90
N PRO A 36 13.64 7.44 -6.75
CA PRO A 36 14.84 6.73 -6.28
C PRO A 36 14.56 5.28 -5.85
N PHE A 37 13.39 4.99 -5.27
CA PHE A 37 13.03 3.63 -4.82
C PHE A 37 12.70 2.70 -5.98
N ARG A 38 12.14 3.22 -7.09
CA ARG A 38 11.93 2.46 -8.34
C ARG A 38 13.21 1.89 -8.94
N ARG A 39 14.38 2.47 -8.63
CA ARG A 39 15.68 1.95 -9.07
C ARG A 39 16.16 0.78 -8.22
N LEU A 40 15.71 0.68 -6.97
CA LEU A 40 16.06 -0.42 -6.06
C LEU A 40 15.10 -1.60 -6.16
N LEU A 41 13.82 -1.34 -6.40
CA LEU A 41 12.79 -2.38 -6.49
C LEU A 41 12.18 -2.35 -7.89
N PRO A 42 12.55 -3.28 -8.80
CA PRO A 42 11.88 -3.40 -10.08
C PRO A 42 10.40 -3.72 -9.81
N THR A 43 9.51 -2.91 -10.41
CA THR A 43 8.07 -3.17 -10.41
C THR A 43 7.83 -4.55 -11.02
N ALA A 44 7.49 -5.54 -10.19
CA ALA A 44 7.11 -6.87 -10.66
C ALA A 44 5.78 -6.78 -11.40
N GLY A 45 5.83 -6.60 -12.72
CA GLY A 45 4.73 -6.89 -13.65
C GLY A 45 3.40 -6.15 -13.48
N GLY A 46 3.32 -5.09 -12.66
CA GLY A 46 2.09 -4.32 -12.48
C GLY A 46 0.97 -5.06 -11.72
N ILE A 47 1.30 -6.17 -11.04
CA ILE A 47 0.39 -6.84 -10.09
C ILE A 47 1.13 -6.90 -8.76
N ASP A 48 0.76 -5.97 -7.90
CA ASP A 48 1.36 -5.83 -6.59
C ASP A 48 0.59 -6.78 -5.63
N PHE A 49 1.23 -7.87 -5.19
CA PHE A 49 0.66 -8.86 -4.26
C PHE A 49 0.75 -8.43 -2.79
N SER A 50 1.28 -7.23 -2.55
CA SER A 50 1.36 -6.59 -1.25
C SER A 50 0.02 -6.41 -0.51
N PRO A 51 -1.18 -6.28 -1.13
CA PRO A 51 -2.41 -6.05 -0.37
C PRO A 51 -2.97 -7.38 0.15
N ILE A 52 -2.79 -8.48 -0.59
CA ILE A 52 -3.11 -9.83 -0.12
C ILE A 52 -2.19 -10.16 1.06
N LEU A 53 -0.89 -9.85 0.95
CA LEU A 53 0.06 -10.04 2.04
C LEU A 53 -0.30 -9.19 3.27
N ALA A 54 -0.72 -7.94 3.08
CA ALA A 54 -1.13 -7.04 4.16
C ALA A 54 -2.42 -7.53 4.85
N VAL A 55 -3.42 -7.98 4.09
CA VAL A 55 -4.66 -8.55 4.64
C VAL A 55 -4.37 -9.82 5.44
N LEU A 56 -3.53 -10.71 4.92
CA LEU A 56 -3.10 -11.92 5.63
C LEU A 56 -2.34 -11.59 6.92
N ALA A 57 -1.42 -10.62 6.89
CA ALA A 57 -0.66 -10.23 8.07
C ALA A 57 -1.56 -9.63 9.17
N ILE A 58 -2.53 -8.79 8.81
CA ILE A 58 -3.46 -8.21 9.79
C ILE A 58 -4.35 -9.30 10.41
N GLN A 59 -4.87 -10.20 9.58
CA GLN A 59 -5.85 -11.21 10.00
C GLN A 59 -5.22 -12.33 10.82
N TYR A 60 -3.99 -12.76 10.48
CA TYR A 60 -3.34 -13.90 11.14
C TYR A 60 -2.24 -13.54 12.14
N ALA A 61 -1.71 -12.31 12.12
CA ALA A 61 -0.72 -11.88 13.10
C ALA A 61 -1.30 -10.87 14.08
N VAL A 62 -1.83 -9.75 13.58
CA VAL A 62 -2.20 -8.61 14.45
C VAL A 62 -3.44 -8.90 15.28
N GLN A 63 -4.54 -9.36 14.67
CA GLN A 63 -5.77 -9.67 15.41
C GLN A 63 -5.59 -10.67 16.56
N PRO A 64 -4.95 -11.84 16.38
CA PRO A 64 -4.79 -12.79 17.49
C PRO A 64 -3.87 -12.25 18.59
N ILE A 65 -2.82 -11.50 18.24
CA ILE A 65 -1.92 -10.86 19.22
C ILE A 65 -2.67 -9.82 20.04
N LEU A 66 -3.49 -8.99 19.40
CA LEU A 66 -4.21 -7.90 20.05
C LEU A 66 -5.33 -8.46 20.95
N LEU A 67 -6.04 -9.50 20.51
CA LEU A 67 -7.01 -10.22 21.33
C LEU A 67 -6.35 -10.94 22.52
N TRP A 68 -5.15 -11.51 22.32
CA TRP A 68 -4.37 -12.11 23.40
C TRP A 68 -3.94 -11.07 24.44
N LEU A 69 -3.43 -9.92 24.00
CA LEU A 69 -3.02 -8.82 24.88
C LEU A 69 -4.20 -8.27 25.68
N VAL A 70 -5.33 -8.00 25.03
CA VAL A 70 -6.54 -7.48 25.68
C VAL A 70 -7.07 -8.45 26.74
N ARG A 71 -7.06 -9.76 26.47
CA ARG A 71 -7.44 -10.81 27.45
C ARG A 71 -6.44 -11.01 28.58
N THR A 72 -5.21 -10.53 28.43
CA THR A 72 -4.16 -10.65 29.46
C THR A 72 -4.17 -9.41 30.38
N ILE A 73 -4.64 -8.27 29.87
CA ILE A 73 -4.67 -6.98 30.57
C ILE A 73 -6.03 -6.73 31.27
N LEU A 74 -7.14 -7.27 30.73
CA LEU A 74 -8.48 -7.28 31.34
C LEU A 74 -8.75 -8.63 32.02
#